data_AF-A0A2N2S414-F1
#
_entry.id   AF-A0A2N2S414-F1
#
_cell.length_a   1.000
_cell.length_b   1.000
_cell.length_c   1.000
_cell.angle_alpha   90.00
_cell.angle_beta   90.00
_cell.angle_gamma   90.00
#
_symmetry.space_group_name_H-M   'P 1'
#
loop_
_entity.id
_entity.type
_entity.pdbx_description
1 polymer ?
#
loop_
_entity_poly.entity_id
_entity_poly.type
_entity_poly.pdbx_seq_one_letter_code
_entity_poly.pdbx_strand_id
1 'polypeptide(L)'
;VGSGKTMLCRMLQTILPEKIESIYLANPSVAPEDVLHAIAFELQLKLPKNADRLKVMHVLQTHLLNRHAEGRQVVIFVEEAQGMPLATLEEIRLLSNLETKQDKLLQIVLFGQPELDANLSETHIRQLRERITHSFHLEPLGTKDVGEYLILRLRAAGYHGPHLFSDTAIKKLSSAAKGLARRVNILADKSLLAAFADNVYQVTPKHVQAAIQDSEFGRDTTNYKQYFAWALLLIVCLATFLVFMWWQNAHQSNSEVKAAVNPVERAEVSAVNAASATSVLTASNAVVAAQNPIKQTMGDSVDVQQQLMDKRLVATNHLLSSGSPETITLQIMSSIDDAKLKYELAQLSQQLEIDNIYLYRKKQNGVNLAIFLYGAYAQRGEALAALQSLPSPIKNNRPYLRT
;
A
#
# COMPACT_ATOMS: atom_id res chain seq x y z
N VAL A 1 2.88 -5.13 7.57
CA VAL A 1 1.69 -4.36 8.04
C VAL A 1 0.46 -5.26 8.11
N GLY A 2 -0.38 -5.16 9.15
CA GLY A 2 -1.66 -5.88 9.23
C GLY A 2 -1.65 -7.26 9.88
N SER A 3 -0.56 -7.65 10.56
CA SER A 3 -0.44 -8.92 11.31
C SER A 3 -1.15 -8.91 12.68
N GLY A 4 -1.65 -7.76 13.15
CA GLY A 4 -2.41 -7.69 14.40
C GLY A 4 -1.66 -7.08 15.59
N LYS A 5 -0.50 -6.43 15.39
CA LYS A 5 0.26 -5.77 16.48
C LYS A 5 -0.58 -4.82 17.36
N THR A 6 -1.34 -3.91 16.75
CA THR A 6 -2.25 -3.00 17.48
C THR A 6 -3.32 -3.76 18.27
N MET A 7 -3.83 -4.86 17.71
CA MET A 7 -4.80 -5.71 18.41
C MET A 7 -4.14 -6.37 19.62
N LEU A 8 -2.93 -6.92 19.46
CA LEU A 8 -2.16 -7.50 20.54
C LEU A 8 -1.87 -6.48 21.65
N CYS A 9 -1.48 -5.25 21.29
CA CYS A 9 -1.25 -4.17 22.25
C CYS A 9 -2.50 -3.88 23.11
N ARG A 10 -3.67 -3.71 22.46
CA ARG A 10 -4.95 -3.50 23.16
C ARG A 10 -5.38 -4.68 24.00
N MET A 11 -5.16 -5.91 23.51
CA MET A 11 -5.43 -7.12 24.27
C MET A 11 -4.56 -7.18 25.52
N LEU A 12 -3.26 -6.90 25.40
CA LEU A 12 -2.33 -6.83 26.53
C LEU A 12 -2.84 -5.84 27.58
N GLN A 13 -3.22 -4.63 27.20
CA GLN A 13 -3.79 -3.65 28.15
C GLN A 13 -5.03 -4.15 28.89
N THR A 14 -5.83 -5.02 28.26
CA THR A 14 -7.06 -5.58 28.87
C THR A 14 -6.76 -6.75 29.82
N ILE A 15 -5.74 -7.56 29.52
CA ILE A 15 -5.43 -8.79 30.28
C ILE A 15 -4.34 -8.58 31.34
N LEU A 16 -3.64 -7.44 31.32
CA LEU A 16 -2.61 -7.13 32.31
C LEU A 16 -3.23 -7.06 33.72
N PRO A 17 -2.58 -7.65 34.74
CA PRO A 17 -3.04 -7.57 36.12
C PRO A 17 -3.16 -6.13 36.63
N GLU A 18 -4.08 -5.87 37.58
CA GLU A 18 -4.32 -4.54 38.16
C GLU A 18 -3.09 -3.89 38.84
N LYS A 19 -2.09 -4.69 39.20
CA LYS A 19 -0.80 -4.19 39.71
C LYS A 19 0.07 -3.52 38.65
N ILE A 20 -0.32 -3.61 37.38
CA ILE A 20 0.40 -3.04 36.24
C ILE A 20 -0.34 -1.79 35.76
N GLU A 21 0.33 -0.65 35.87
CA GLU A 21 -0.11 0.61 35.30
C GLU A 21 0.43 0.72 33.87
N SER A 22 -0.45 0.62 32.88
CA SER A 22 -0.07 0.69 31.47
C SER A 22 -0.26 2.10 30.89
N ILE A 23 0.73 2.56 30.13
CA ILE A 23 0.72 3.83 29.40
C ILE A 23 0.82 3.53 27.90
N TYR A 24 0.15 4.31 27.06
CA TYR A 24 0.18 4.13 25.62
C TYR A 24 0.65 5.39 24.89
N LEU A 25 1.79 5.29 24.21
CA LEU A 25 2.30 6.33 23.33
C LEU A 25 1.93 6.02 21.88
N ALA A 26 0.87 6.67 21.41
CA ALA A 26 0.31 6.49 20.07
C ALA A 26 1.00 7.30 18.98
N ASN A 27 1.63 8.42 19.34
CA ASN A 27 2.09 9.42 18.39
C ASN A 27 3.57 9.18 18.03
N PRO A 28 3.89 8.64 16.84
CA PRO A 28 5.26 8.38 16.46
C PRO A 28 6.06 9.66 16.20
N SER A 29 5.42 10.83 16.04
CA SER A 29 6.12 12.06 15.66
C SER A 29 6.45 12.98 16.83
N VAL A 30 6.47 12.46 18.07
CA VAL A 30 6.82 13.26 19.25
C VAL A 30 8.31 13.62 19.21
N ALA A 31 8.59 14.91 19.34
CA ALA A 31 9.94 15.42 19.39
C ALA A 31 10.67 14.92 20.66
N PRO A 32 12.00 14.75 20.63
CA PRO A 32 12.76 14.26 21.78
C PRO A 32 12.52 15.05 23.06
N GLU A 33 12.38 16.38 22.95
CA GLU A 33 12.09 17.30 24.05
C GLU A 33 10.70 17.10 24.69
N ASP A 34 9.75 16.57 23.92
CA ASP A 34 8.35 16.44 24.33
C ASP A 34 8.01 15.04 24.83
N VAL A 35 8.83 14.02 24.58
CA VAL A 35 8.49 12.61 24.92
C VAL A 35 8.28 12.42 26.42
N LEU A 36 9.08 13.09 27.24
CA LEU A 36 8.96 13.04 28.70
C LEU A 36 7.69 13.72 29.18
N HIS A 37 7.33 14.85 28.56
CA HIS A 37 6.10 15.56 28.84
C HIS A 37 4.88 14.73 28.42
N ALA A 38 4.94 14.04 27.28
CA ALA A 38 3.90 13.14 26.81
C ALA A 38 3.70 11.97 27.79
N ILE A 39 4.78 11.34 28.26
CA ILE A 39 4.70 10.25 29.26
C ILE A 39 4.11 10.77 30.58
N ALA A 40 4.57 11.92 31.07
CA ALA A 40 4.04 12.52 32.29
C ALA A 40 2.56 12.89 32.16
N PHE A 41 2.14 13.35 30.98
CA PHE A 41 0.74 13.64 30.69
C PHE A 41 -0.13 12.38 30.71
N GLU A 42 0.30 11.29 30.06
CA GLU A 42 -0.43 10.02 30.07
C GLU A 42 -0.50 9.39 31.47
N LEU A 43 0.54 9.57 32.28
CA LEU A 43 0.56 9.21 33.71
C LEU A 43 -0.26 10.16 34.60
N GLN A 44 -0.88 11.20 34.02
CA GLN A 44 -1.68 12.20 34.73
C GLN A 44 -0.90 12.92 35.84
N LEU A 45 0.41 13.13 35.62
CA LEU A 45 1.28 13.77 36.60
C LEU A 45 1.11 15.29 36.57
N LYS A 46 1.10 15.90 37.76
CA LYS A 46 1.10 17.35 37.90
C LYS A 46 2.52 17.87 37.73
N LEU A 47 2.77 18.51 36.58
CA LEU A 47 4.05 19.16 36.29
C LEU A 47 4.06 20.61 36.80
N PRO A 48 5.20 21.11 37.30
CA PRO A 48 5.40 22.54 37.57
C PRO A 48 5.17 23.41 36.33
N LYS A 49 4.75 24.66 36.50
CA LYS A 49 4.67 25.62 35.37
C LYS A 49 6.05 25.80 34.74
N ASN A 50 6.11 25.74 33.41
CA ASN A 50 7.37 25.79 32.63
C ASN A 50 8.41 24.77 33.14
N ALA A 51 7.96 23.54 33.41
CA ALA A 51 8.87 22.46 33.78
C ALA A 51 9.89 22.24 32.66
N ASP A 52 11.16 22.38 33.01
CA ASP A 52 12.25 21.95 32.15
C ASP A 52 12.39 20.41 32.20
N ARG A 53 13.20 19.88 31.28
CA ARG A 53 13.47 18.44 31.18
C ARG A 53 13.84 17.79 32.51
N LEU A 54 14.66 18.45 33.33
CA LEU A 54 15.14 17.90 34.59
C LEU A 54 14.01 17.80 35.61
N LYS A 55 13.16 18.82 35.72
CA LYS A 55 11.97 18.80 36.59
C LYS A 55 11.01 17.70 36.20
N VAL A 56 10.74 17.52 34.90
CA VAL A 56 9.86 16.44 34.42
C VAL A 56 10.44 15.07 34.76
N MET A 57 11.74 14.87 34.53
CA MET A 57 12.44 13.64 34.88
C MET A 57 12.36 13.33 36.38
N HIS A 58 12.53 14.34 37.23
CA HIS A 58 12.44 14.15 38.68
C HIS A 58 11.04 13.76 39.13
N VAL A 59 10.00 14.38 38.55
CA VAL A 59 8.59 14.04 38.84
C VAL A 59 8.28 12.61 38.37
N LEU A 60 8.72 12.23 37.17
CA LEU A 60 8.58 10.86 36.66
C LEU A 60 9.27 9.84 37.57
N GLN A 61 10.54 10.06 37.91
CA GLN A 61 11.29 9.14 38.77
C GLN A 61 10.63 8.97 40.14
N THR A 62 10.18 10.07 40.76
CA THR A 62 9.49 10.04 42.05
C THR A 62 8.19 9.24 41.95
N HIS A 63 7.41 9.45 40.89
CA HIS A 63 6.20 8.69 40.66
C HIS A 63 6.47 7.19 40.52
N LEU A 64 7.44 6.81 39.68
CA LEU A 64 7.78 5.40 39.46
C LEU A 64 8.30 4.71 40.72
N LEU A 65 9.09 5.42 41.55
CA LEU A 65 9.52 4.91 42.86
C LEU A 65 8.34 4.68 43.80
N ASN A 66 7.37 5.59 43.83
CA ASN A 66 6.16 5.43 44.66
C ASN A 66 5.34 4.23 44.19
N ARG A 67 5.13 4.05 42.88
CA ARG A 67 4.45 2.88 42.33
C ARG A 67 5.16 1.58 42.68
N HIS A 68 6.49 1.57 42.57
CA HIS A 68 7.28 0.41 42.96
C HIS A 68 7.16 0.10 44.46
N ALA A 69 7.15 1.12 45.33
CA ALA A 69 6.91 0.94 46.77
C ALA A 69 5.50 0.42 47.09
N GLU A 70 4.51 0.72 46.24
CA GLU A 70 3.16 0.13 46.27
C GLU A 70 3.11 -1.31 45.73
N GLY A 71 4.23 -1.89 45.31
CA GLY A 71 4.28 -3.21 44.65
C GLY A 71 3.71 -3.21 43.23
N ARG A 72 3.57 -2.03 42.61
CA ARG A 72 3.07 -1.84 41.25
C ARG A 72 4.19 -1.68 40.25
N GLN A 73 3.90 -2.01 39.00
CA GLN A 73 4.83 -1.89 37.89
C GLN A 73 4.24 -0.97 36.82
N VAL A 74 5.09 -0.15 36.21
CA VAL A 74 4.67 0.75 35.13
C VAL A 74 5.19 0.22 33.80
N VAL A 75 4.31 0.09 32.81
CA VAL A 75 4.62 -0.42 31.47
C VAL A 75 4.21 0.61 30.42
N ILE A 76 5.16 1.03 29.59
CA ILE A 76 4.88 1.88 28.43
C ILE A 76 4.79 1.02 27.16
N PHE A 77 3.69 1.16 26.44
CA PHE A 77 3.47 0.62 25.11
C PHE A 77 3.71 1.73 24.09
N VAL A 78 4.68 1.54 23.19
CA VAL A 78 5.01 2.51 22.13
C VAL A 78 4.62 1.91 20.79
N GLU A 79 3.56 2.43 20.17
CA GLU A 79 3.09 1.94 18.87
C GLU A 79 3.68 2.72 17.69
N GLU A 80 3.83 2.05 16.55
CA GLU A 80 4.45 2.60 15.33
C GLU A 80 5.85 3.18 15.58
N ALA A 81 6.65 2.53 16.43
CA ALA A 81 7.97 3.02 16.86
C ALA A 81 8.96 3.23 15.69
N GLN A 82 8.75 2.61 14.53
CA GLN A 82 9.54 2.89 13.33
C GLN A 82 9.38 4.32 12.78
N GLY A 83 8.28 4.99 13.13
CA GLY A 83 8.04 6.39 12.76
C GLY A 83 8.67 7.39 13.72
N MET A 84 9.26 6.93 14.83
CA MET A 84 9.88 7.81 15.82
C MET A 84 11.23 8.34 15.35
N PRO A 85 11.51 9.64 15.56
CA PRO A 85 12.85 10.15 15.38
C PRO A 85 13.85 9.36 16.24
N LEU A 86 15.03 9.08 15.69
CA LEU A 86 16.06 8.31 16.40
C LEU A 86 16.47 8.97 17.72
N ALA A 87 16.51 10.31 17.76
CA ALA A 87 16.75 11.06 18.98
C ALA A 87 15.66 10.83 20.05
N THR A 88 14.40 10.61 19.66
CA THR A 88 13.31 10.29 20.59
C THR A 88 13.44 8.87 21.12
N LEU A 89 13.86 7.91 20.28
CA LEU A 89 14.17 6.55 20.72
C LEU A 89 15.34 6.51 21.71
N GLU A 90 16.35 7.37 21.53
CA GLU A 90 17.43 7.55 22.51
C GLU A 90 16.93 8.11 23.84
N GLU A 91 16.00 9.06 23.84
CA GLU A 91 15.37 9.53 25.09
C GLU A 91 14.59 8.40 25.78
N ILE A 92 13.87 7.56 25.04
CA ILE A 92 13.22 6.35 25.57
C ILE A 92 14.26 5.37 26.12
N ARG A 93 15.42 5.22 25.48
CA ARG A 93 16.53 4.39 26.01
C ARG A 93 16.97 4.89 27.38
N LEU A 94 17.13 6.20 27.55
CA LEU A 94 17.56 6.80 28.82
C LEU A 94 16.56 6.51 29.95
N LEU A 95 15.26 6.48 29.65
CA LEU A 95 14.22 6.09 30.61
C LEU A 95 14.32 4.63 31.06
N SER A 96 14.82 3.71 30.23
CA SER A 96 15.03 2.31 30.63
C SER A 96 16.10 2.13 31.72
N ASN A 97 16.91 3.17 31.98
CA ASN A 97 17.88 3.19 33.07
C ASN A 97 17.24 3.57 34.42
N LEU A 98 15.95 3.90 34.47
CA LEU A 98 15.25 4.13 35.73
C LEU A 98 15.06 2.80 36.46
N GLU A 99 15.92 2.55 37.44
CA GLU A 99 15.96 1.32 38.22
C GLU A 99 16.34 1.59 39.68
N THR A 100 15.92 0.69 40.57
CA THR A 100 16.50 0.55 41.91
C THR A 100 17.73 -0.35 41.81
N LYS A 101 18.39 -0.64 42.94
CA LYS A 101 19.51 -1.62 42.95
C LYS A 101 19.10 -3.01 42.48
N GLN A 102 17.81 -3.33 42.50
CA GLN A 102 17.29 -4.69 42.32
C GLN A 102 16.27 -4.77 41.17
N ASP A 103 15.53 -3.71 40.90
CA ASP A 103 14.36 -3.76 40.02
C ASP A 103 14.30 -2.60 39.01
N LYS A 104 13.82 -2.89 37.80
CA LYS A 104 13.45 -1.86 36.82
C LYS A 104 12.17 -1.16 37.26
N LEU A 105 12.19 0.17 37.27
CA LEU A 105 11.04 1.00 37.64
C LEU A 105 10.06 1.19 36.47
N LEU A 106 10.56 1.03 35.24
CA LEU A 106 9.80 1.24 34.02
C LEU A 106 10.09 0.15 32.99
N GLN A 107 9.05 -0.54 32.55
CA GLN A 107 9.12 -1.49 31.44
C GLN A 107 8.67 -0.82 30.14
N ILE A 108 9.37 -1.07 29.05
CA ILE A 108 9.06 -0.47 27.74
C ILE A 108 8.82 -1.60 26.75
N VAL A 109 7.73 -1.51 25.99
CA VAL A 109 7.37 -2.43 24.92
C VAL A 109 7.21 -1.64 23.63
N LEU A 110 8.10 -1.88 22.67
CA LEU A 110 8.10 -1.21 21.37
C LEU A 110 7.37 -2.08 20.34
N PHE A 111 6.36 -1.51 19.68
CA PHE A 111 5.67 -2.14 18.56
C PHE A 111 6.07 -1.41 17.28
N GLY A 112 6.76 -2.14 16.40
CA GLY A 112 7.26 -1.60 15.16
C GLY A 112 6.90 -2.44 13.94
N GLN A 113 7.10 -1.84 12.78
CA GLN A 113 7.26 -2.57 11.53
C GLN A 113 8.75 -2.97 11.35
N PRO A 114 9.11 -3.87 10.42
CA PRO A 114 10.50 -4.32 10.23
C PRO A 114 11.52 -3.19 10.00
N GLU A 115 11.06 -2.02 9.57
CA GLU A 115 11.83 -0.79 9.47
C GLU A 115 12.42 -0.35 10.83
N LEU A 116 11.76 -0.68 11.95
CA LEU A 116 12.32 -0.47 13.28
C LEU A 116 13.58 -1.31 13.51
N ASP A 117 13.59 -2.56 13.06
CA ASP A 117 14.77 -3.43 13.19
C ASP A 117 15.95 -2.88 12.36
N ALA A 118 15.66 -2.30 11.19
CA ALA A 118 16.64 -1.61 10.38
C ALA A 118 17.20 -0.38 11.11
N ASN A 119 16.34 0.49 11.64
CA ASN A 119 16.75 1.67 12.43
C ASN A 119 17.61 1.29 13.66
N LEU A 120 17.22 0.24 14.39
CA LEU A 120 17.94 -0.26 15.56
C LEU A 120 19.29 -0.92 15.21
N SER A 121 19.47 -1.33 13.95
CA SER A 121 20.73 -1.89 13.46
C SER A 121 21.78 -0.84 13.11
N GLU A 122 21.40 0.43 13.02
CA GLU A 122 22.31 1.52 12.73
C GLU A 122 23.34 1.72 13.84
N THR A 123 24.59 1.99 13.45
CA THR A 123 25.74 2.06 14.38
C THR A 123 25.51 3.03 15.54
N HIS A 124 24.82 4.15 15.29
CA HIS A 124 24.59 5.19 16.29
C HIS A 124 23.41 4.91 17.23
N ILE A 125 22.58 3.88 16.96
CA ILE A 125 21.43 3.45 17.78
C ILE A 125 21.63 2.04 18.37
N ARG A 126 22.76 1.41 18.04
CA ARG A 126 23.13 0.07 18.53
C ARG A 126 23.00 -0.09 20.05
N GLN A 127 23.25 0.97 20.83
CA GLN A 127 23.12 0.96 22.28
C GLN A 127 21.69 0.68 22.75
N LEU A 128 20.68 1.21 22.06
CA LEU A 128 19.28 0.90 22.36
C LEU A 128 18.99 -0.57 22.05
N ARG A 129 19.48 -1.09 20.92
CA ARG A 129 19.28 -2.51 20.55
C ARG A 129 19.86 -3.47 21.60
N GLU A 130 21.03 -3.15 22.16
CA GLU A 130 21.66 -3.96 23.22
C GLU A 130 20.87 -3.96 24.54
N ARG A 131 19.94 -3.02 24.74
CA ARG A 131 19.04 -2.97 25.90
C ARG A 131 17.74 -3.73 25.67
N ILE A 132 17.46 -4.19 24.46
CA ILE A 132 16.26 -5.00 24.15
C ILE A 132 16.50 -6.43 24.61
N THR A 133 15.91 -6.81 25.74
CA THR A 133 16.05 -8.16 26.32
C THR A 133 15.27 -9.20 25.54
N HIS A 134 14.10 -8.83 25.01
CA HIS A 134 13.22 -9.73 24.28
C HIS A 134 12.77 -9.09 22.97
N SER A 135 12.85 -9.84 21.88
CA SER A 135 12.35 -9.47 20.57
C SER A 135 11.48 -10.60 20.02
N PHE A 136 10.30 -10.25 19.52
CA PHE A 136 9.33 -11.19 18.98
C PHE A 136 8.84 -10.69 17.62
N HIS A 137 8.80 -11.60 16.65
CA HIS A 137 8.19 -11.33 15.34
C HIS A 137 6.77 -11.90 15.31
N LEU A 138 5.79 -11.04 14.99
CA LEU A 138 4.40 -11.48 14.85
C LEU A 138 4.13 -11.93 13.41
N GLU A 139 4.24 -13.24 13.21
CA GLU A 139 3.98 -13.92 11.94
C GLU A 139 2.51 -13.81 11.49
N PRO A 140 2.22 -13.85 10.18
CA PRO A 140 0.85 -14.02 9.69
C PRO A 140 0.20 -15.30 10.21
N LEU A 141 -1.12 -15.28 10.37
CA LEU A 141 -1.90 -16.43 10.84
C LEU A 141 -1.84 -17.60 9.86
N GLY A 142 -1.61 -18.81 10.37
CA GLY A 142 -1.76 -20.03 9.59
C GLY A 142 -3.22 -20.28 9.21
N THR A 143 -3.46 -21.13 8.21
CA THR A 143 -4.84 -21.41 7.75
C THR A 143 -5.76 -21.97 8.84
N LYS A 144 -5.22 -22.79 9.75
CA LYS A 144 -5.96 -23.27 10.93
C LYS A 144 -6.30 -22.11 11.87
N ASP A 145 -5.32 -21.27 12.17
CA ASP A 145 -5.49 -20.11 13.06
C ASP A 145 -6.47 -19.09 12.49
N VAL A 146 -6.56 -18.95 11.16
CA VAL A 146 -7.59 -18.11 10.50
C VAL A 146 -8.99 -18.61 10.82
N GLY A 147 -9.23 -19.93 10.84
CA GLY A 147 -10.52 -20.50 11.20
C GLY A 147 -10.90 -20.16 12.65
N GLU A 148 -9.99 -20.45 13.59
CA GLU A 148 -10.16 -20.14 15.02
C GLU A 148 -10.34 -18.63 15.26
N TYR A 149 -9.57 -17.81 14.55
CA TYR A 149 -9.67 -16.35 14.61
C TYR A 149 -11.07 -15.86 14.18
N LEU A 150 -11.62 -16.39 13.10
CA LEU A 150 -12.97 -16.03 12.65
C LEU A 150 -14.03 -16.43 13.68
N ILE A 151 -13.90 -17.61 14.30
CA ILE A 151 -14.81 -18.07 15.35
C ILE A 151 -14.74 -17.13 16.56
N LEU A 152 -13.53 -16.80 17.03
CA LEU A 152 -13.33 -15.88 18.15
C LEU A 152 -13.98 -14.51 17.87
N ARG A 153 -13.81 -13.98 16.65
CA ARG A 153 -14.40 -12.70 16.23
C ARG A 153 -15.93 -12.77 16.18
N LEU A 154 -16.51 -13.86 15.66
CA LEU A 154 -17.96 -14.07 15.63
C LEU A 154 -18.54 -14.19 17.05
N ARG A 155 -17.86 -14.91 17.95
CA ARG A 155 -18.25 -15.02 19.36
C ARG A 155 -18.24 -13.67 20.06
N ALA A 156 -17.20 -12.86 19.83
CA ALA A 156 -17.13 -11.49 20.34
C ALA A 156 -18.26 -10.59 19.79
N ALA A 157 -18.76 -10.87 18.59
CA ALA A 157 -19.93 -10.20 18.00
C ALA A 157 -21.28 -10.78 18.47
N GLY A 158 -21.28 -11.75 19.39
CA GLY A 158 -22.48 -12.36 19.96
C GLY A 158 -23.03 -13.57 19.19
N TYR A 159 -22.37 -14.01 18.10
CA TYR A 159 -22.82 -15.18 17.35
C TYR A 159 -22.37 -16.48 18.02
N HIS A 160 -23.33 -17.26 18.52
CA HIS A 160 -23.11 -18.52 19.25
C HIS A 160 -23.49 -19.78 18.45
N GLY A 161 -23.88 -19.63 17.18
CA GLY A 161 -24.32 -20.73 16.32
C GLY A 161 -23.17 -21.58 15.71
N PRO A 162 -23.52 -22.48 14.78
CA PRO A 162 -22.58 -23.34 14.04
C PRO A 162 -21.56 -22.54 13.22
N HIS A 163 -20.48 -23.18 12.78
CA HIS A 163 -19.48 -22.53 11.93
C HIS A 163 -20.09 -21.99 10.63
N LEU A 164 -19.99 -20.66 10.45
CA LEU A 164 -20.51 -19.99 9.25
C LEU A 164 -19.61 -20.24 8.04
N PHE A 165 -18.30 -20.42 8.21
CA PHE A 165 -17.37 -20.63 7.11
C PHE A 165 -17.07 -22.12 6.93
N SER A 166 -17.21 -22.63 5.69
CA SER A 166 -16.73 -23.98 5.38
C SER A 166 -15.19 -24.05 5.39
N ASP A 167 -14.61 -25.23 5.64
CA ASP A 167 -13.15 -25.41 5.62
C ASP A 167 -12.52 -24.98 4.29
N THR A 168 -13.22 -25.22 3.19
CA THR A 168 -12.79 -24.80 1.85
C THR A 168 -12.86 -23.29 1.68
N ALA A 169 -13.83 -22.62 2.29
CA ALA A 169 -13.90 -21.16 2.34
C ALA A 169 -12.77 -20.58 3.20
N ILE A 170 -12.48 -21.16 4.37
CA ILE A 170 -11.38 -20.75 5.26
C ILE A 170 -10.04 -20.87 4.53
N LYS A 171 -9.78 -22.01 3.86
CA LYS A 171 -8.55 -22.20 3.05
C LYS A 171 -8.39 -21.13 1.98
N LYS A 172 -9.45 -20.85 1.24
CA LYS A 172 -9.44 -19.83 0.17
C LYS A 172 -9.24 -18.42 0.72
N LEU A 173 -9.94 -18.10 1.81
CA LEU A 173 -9.87 -16.81 2.48
C LEU A 173 -8.47 -16.59 3.08
N SER A 174 -7.92 -17.58 3.77
CA SER A 174 -6.56 -17.55 4.33
C SER A 174 -5.51 -17.33 3.25
N SER A 175 -5.60 -18.05 2.12
CA SER A 175 -4.71 -17.89 0.98
C SER A 175 -4.77 -16.47 0.39
N ALA A 176 -5.97 -15.93 0.17
CA ALA A 176 -6.15 -14.58 -0.36
C ALA A 176 -5.69 -13.48 0.64
N ALA A 177 -5.95 -13.70 1.93
CA ALA A 177 -5.54 -12.78 3.00
C ALA A 177 -4.04 -12.85 3.31
N LYS A 178 -3.33 -13.90 2.85
CA LYS A 178 -1.94 -14.21 3.22
C LYS A 178 -1.73 -14.28 4.75
N GLY A 179 -2.74 -14.73 5.49
CA GLY A 179 -2.72 -14.80 6.96
C GLY A 179 -2.76 -13.45 7.69
N LEU A 180 -2.84 -12.31 6.99
CA LEU A 180 -2.86 -10.99 7.62
C LEU A 180 -4.24 -10.71 8.22
N ALA A 181 -4.32 -10.59 9.55
CA ALA A 181 -5.58 -10.39 10.29
C ALA A 181 -6.47 -9.28 9.71
N ARG A 182 -5.89 -8.15 9.28
CA ARG A 182 -6.66 -7.06 8.64
C ARG A 182 -7.33 -7.50 7.34
N ARG A 183 -6.63 -8.25 6.50
CA ARG A 183 -7.16 -8.76 5.23
C ARG A 183 -8.19 -9.86 5.47
N VAL A 184 -7.94 -10.72 6.45
CA VAL A 184 -8.89 -11.75 6.89
C VAL A 184 -10.22 -11.11 7.25
N ASN A 185 -10.22 -10.05 8.08
CA ASN A 185 -11.46 -9.35 8.46
C ASN A 185 -12.20 -8.77 7.25
N ILE A 186 -11.50 -8.01 6.40
CA ILE A 186 -12.13 -7.37 5.23
C ILE A 186 -12.77 -8.42 4.31
N LEU A 187 -12.05 -9.52 4.02
CA LEU A 187 -12.56 -10.58 3.17
C LEU A 187 -13.70 -11.35 3.85
N ALA A 188 -13.63 -11.59 5.16
CA ALA A 188 -14.68 -12.26 5.90
C ALA A 188 -15.97 -11.46 5.93
N ASP A 189 -15.90 -10.16 6.22
CA ASP A 189 -17.06 -9.26 6.24
C ASP A 189 -17.76 -9.24 4.87
N LYS A 190 -17.00 -9.07 3.78
CA LYS A 190 -17.52 -9.13 2.41
C LYS A 190 -18.10 -10.51 2.05
N SER A 191 -17.48 -11.58 2.53
CA SER A 191 -17.96 -12.95 2.29
C SER A 191 -19.27 -13.24 3.01
N LEU A 192 -19.43 -12.71 4.22
CA LEU A 192 -20.68 -12.78 4.99
C LEU A 192 -21.80 -11.99 4.28
N LEU A 193 -21.50 -10.79 3.77
CA LEU A 193 -22.45 -10.01 2.98
C LEU A 193 -22.88 -10.73 1.70
N ALA A 194 -21.94 -11.37 0.99
CA ALA A 194 -22.27 -12.15 -0.21
C ALA A 194 -23.14 -13.38 0.11
N ALA A 195 -22.86 -14.09 1.21
CA ALA A 195 -23.69 -15.21 1.65
C ALA A 195 -25.10 -14.75 2.06
N PHE A 196 -25.20 -13.59 2.73
CA PHE A 196 -26.47 -12.98 3.07
C PHE A 196 -27.29 -12.59 1.84
N ALA A 197 -26.65 -12.00 0.82
CA ALA A 197 -27.30 -11.65 -0.44
C ALA A 197 -27.82 -12.87 -1.22
N ASP A 198 -27.09 -14.00 -1.15
CA ASP A 198 -27.52 -15.30 -1.71
C ASP A 198 -28.55 -16.03 -0.81
N ASN A 199 -28.96 -15.42 0.32
CA ASN A 199 -29.90 -15.96 1.30
C ASN A 199 -29.49 -17.35 1.84
N VAL A 200 -28.19 -17.54 2.11
CA VAL A 200 -27.62 -18.78 2.62
C VAL A 200 -26.87 -18.56 3.93
N TYR A 201 -26.97 -19.54 4.84
CA TYR A 201 -26.33 -19.48 6.16
C TYR A 201 -24.83 -19.75 6.12
N GLN A 202 -24.36 -20.64 5.22
CA GLN A 202 -22.97 -21.06 5.17
C GLN A 202 -22.19 -20.27 4.09
N VAL A 203 -21.08 -19.68 4.49
CA VAL A 203 -20.08 -19.05 3.63
C VAL A 203 -19.26 -20.14 2.93
N THR A 204 -19.34 -20.16 1.59
CA THR A 204 -18.66 -21.12 0.72
C THR A 204 -17.52 -20.44 -0.08
N PRO A 205 -16.67 -21.19 -0.79
CA PRO A 205 -15.64 -20.61 -1.65
C PRO A 205 -16.16 -19.67 -2.75
N LYS A 206 -17.44 -19.75 -3.11
CA LYS A 206 -18.11 -18.84 -4.05
C LYS A 206 -18.23 -17.44 -3.44
N HIS A 207 -18.70 -17.32 -2.20
CA HIS A 207 -18.86 -16.03 -1.52
C HIS A 207 -17.50 -15.39 -1.24
N VAL A 208 -16.49 -16.19 -0.87
CA VAL A 208 -15.12 -15.71 -0.72
C VAL A 208 -14.55 -15.22 -2.06
N GLN A 209 -14.86 -15.89 -3.18
CA GLN A 209 -14.43 -15.42 -4.50
C GLN A 209 -15.04 -14.06 -4.84
N ALA A 210 -16.33 -13.86 -4.55
CA ALA A 210 -17.00 -12.58 -4.75
C ALA A 210 -16.35 -11.48 -3.90
N ALA A 211 -16.07 -11.76 -2.62
CA ALA A 211 -15.36 -10.85 -1.73
C ALA A 211 -13.95 -10.48 -2.23
N ILE A 212 -13.22 -11.45 -2.79
CA ILE A 212 -11.89 -11.24 -3.38
C ILE A 212 -12.00 -10.31 -4.60
N GLN A 213 -12.94 -10.56 -5.50
CA GLN A 213 -13.16 -9.75 -6.70
C GLN A 213 -13.58 -8.31 -6.38
N ASP A 214 -14.35 -8.14 -5.31
CA ASP A 214 -14.76 -6.83 -4.79
C ASP A 214 -13.66 -6.15 -3.94
N SER A 215 -12.52 -6.80 -3.72
CA SER A 215 -11.40 -6.26 -2.93
C SER A 215 -10.18 -5.95 -3.80
N GLU A 216 -9.45 -4.90 -3.45
CA GLU A 216 -8.17 -4.58 -4.08
C GLU A 216 -7.12 -5.70 -3.90
N PHE A 217 -7.32 -6.59 -2.93
CA PHE A 217 -6.43 -7.72 -2.62
C PHE A 217 -6.53 -8.87 -3.61
N GLY A 218 -7.57 -8.89 -4.47
CA GLY A 218 -7.81 -9.96 -5.44
C GLY A 218 -7.06 -9.84 -6.76
N ARG A 219 -6.27 -8.78 -6.96
CA ARG A 219 -5.55 -8.52 -8.22
C ARG A 219 -4.21 -9.26 -8.35
N ASP A 220 -3.77 -9.99 -7.33
CA ASP A 220 -2.49 -10.72 -7.30
C ASP A 220 -2.62 -12.23 -7.57
N THR A 221 -3.59 -12.69 -8.37
CA THR A 221 -3.46 -14.04 -8.95
C THR A 221 -2.65 -13.93 -10.22
N THR A 222 -1.34 -14.17 -10.11
CA THR A 222 -0.47 -14.39 -11.26
C THR A 222 -1.15 -15.34 -12.24
N ASN A 223 -1.26 -14.90 -13.49
CA ASN A 223 -2.00 -15.53 -14.59
C ASN A 223 -1.33 -16.83 -15.09
N TYR A 224 -0.87 -17.71 -14.18
CA TYR A 224 -0.19 -18.96 -14.52
C TYR A 224 -1.08 -19.86 -15.40
N LYS A 225 -2.41 -19.79 -15.26
CA LYS A 225 -3.37 -20.50 -16.13
C LYS A 225 -3.34 -20.00 -17.57
N GLN A 226 -3.11 -18.70 -17.81
CA GLN A 226 -2.94 -18.18 -19.16
C GLN A 226 -1.60 -18.63 -19.74
N TYR A 227 -0.51 -18.59 -18.97
CA TYR A 227 0.78 -19.14 -19.40
C TYR A 227 0.71 -20.64 -19.71
N PHE A 228 -0.05 -21.42 -18.93
CA PHE A 228 -0.27 -22.84 -19.19
C PHE A 228 -1.10 -23.06 -20.47
N ALA A 229 -2.11 -22.23 -20.74
CA ALA A 229 -2.88 -22.28 -21.97
C ALA A 229 -2.02 -21.93 -23.21
N TRP A 230 -1.16 -20.92 -23.11
CA TRP A 230 -0.20 -20.56 -24.17
C TRP A 230 0.84 -21.66 -24.38
N ALA A 231 1.34 -22.29 -23.32
CA ALA A 231 2.26 -23.42 -23.41
C ALA A 231 1.61 -24.63 -24.11
N LEU A 232 0.34 -24.91 -23.82
CA LEU A 232 -0.40 -26.01 -24.44
C LEU A 232 -0.66 -25.73 -25.94
N LEU A 233 -0.98 -24.48 -26.30
CA LEU A 233 -1.05 -24.04 -27.70
C LEU A 233 0.29 -24.21 -28.43
N LEU A 234 1.41 -23.85 -27.79
CA LEU A 234 2.74 -24.01 -28.35
C LEU A 234 3.09 -25.48 -28.62
N ILE A 235 2.74 -26.38 -27.70
CA ILE A 235 2.94 -27.83 -27.87
C ILE A 235 2.10 -28.36 -29.03
N VAL A 236 0.84 -27.94 -29.16
CA VAL A 236 -0.03 -28.34 -30.27
C VAL A 236 0.54 -27.83 -31.61
N CYS A 237 0.95 -26.56 -31.68
CA CYS A 237 1.58 -26.01 -32.87
C CYS A 237 2.85 -26.77 -33.27
N LEU A 238 3.72 -27.08 -32.29
CA LEU A 238 4.95 -27.84 -32.54
C LEU A 238 4.64 -29.26 -33.06
N ALA A 239 3.65 -29.94 -32.47
CA ALA A 239 3.22 -31.26 -32.93
C ALA A 239 2.67 -31.20 -34.37
N THR A 240 1.85 -30.20 -34.70
CA THR A 240 1.33 -30.03 -36.08
C THR A 240 2.44 -29.71 -37.07
N PHE A 241 3.45 -28.94 -36.67
CA PHE A 241 4.60 -28.62 -37.51
C PHE A 241 5.47 -29.85 -37.80
N LEU A 242 5.69 -30.71 -36.80
CA LEU A 242 6.41 -31.97 -36.97
C LEU A 242 5.65 -32.95 -37.88
N VAL A 243 4.32 -33.05 -37.75
CA VAL A 243 3.49 -33.86 -38.65
C VAL A 243 3.53 -33.32 -40.08
N PHE A 244 3.50 -32.00 -40.25
CA PHE A 244 3.62 -31.36 -41.56
C PHE A 244 4.99 -31.62 -42.21
N MET A 245 6.08 -31.49 -41.45
CA MET A 245 7.42 -31.85 -41.92
C MET A 245 7.53 -33.32 -42.31
N TRP A 246 6.97 -34.22 -41.50
CA TRP A 246 6.97 -35.65 -41.80
C TRP A 246 6.19 -35.96 -43.10
N TRP A 247 5.04 -35.32 -43.29
CA TRP A 247 4.24 -35.44 -44.51
C TRP A 247 4.99 -34.91 -45.75
N GLN A 248 5.66 -33.77 -45.63
CA GLN A 248 6.43 -33.17 -46.72
C GLN A 248 7.62 -34.03 -47.13
N ASN A 249 8.31 -34.62 -46.15
CA ASN A 249 9.42 -35.54 -46.40
C ASN A 249 8.95 -36.86 -47.03
N ALA A 250 7.79 -37.37 -46.62
CA ALA A 250 7.17 -38.55 -47.22
C ALA A 250 6.74 -38.31 -48.69
N HIS A 251 6.39 -37.08 -49.07
CA HIS A 251 6.07 -36.72 -50.45
C HIS A 251 7.30 -36.50 -51.35
N GLN A 252 8.48 -36.24 -50.78
CA GLN A 252 9.73 -36.15 -51.55
C GLN A 252 10.28 -37.52 -51.98
N SER A 253 9.98 -38.58 -51.21
CA SER A 253 10.40 -39.97 -51.49
C SER A 253 9.72 -40.62 -52.70
N ASN A 254 8.63 -40.05 -53.24
CA ASN A 254 7.81 -40.71 -54.26
C ASN A 254 8.11 -40.26 -55.71
N SER A 255 9.12 -39.41 -55.92
CA SER A 255 9.45 -38.86 -57.24
C SER A 255 10.66 -39.53 -57.94
N GLU A 256 11.33 -40.51 -57.33
CA GLU A 256 12.52 -41.16 -57.92
C GLU A 256 12.25 -42.48 -58.66
N VAL A 257 11.02 -43.01 -58.69
CA VAL A 257 10.72 -44.26 -59.44
C VAL A 257 9.91 -43.94 -60.70
N LYS A 258 10.54 -43.34 -61.70
CA LYS A 258 10.13 -43.40 -63.13
C LYS A 258 11.20 -42.76 -64.02
N ALA A 259 12.34 -43.43 -64.14
CA ALA A 259 13.31 -43.18 -65.19
C ALA A 259 13.85 -44.51 -65.74
N ALA A 260 13.38 -44.90 -66.92
CA ALA A 260 14.14 -45.67 -67.93
C ALA A 260 13.26 -45.91 -69.16
N VAL A 261 13.64 -45.34 -70.32
CA VAL A 261 13.91 -46.02 -71.60
C VAL A 261 14.29 -44.93 -72.63
N ASN A 262 15.49 -45.05 -73.20
CA ASN A 262 16.07 -44.30 -74.34
C ASN A 262 15.71 -45.01 -75.67
N PRO A 263 15.81 -44.41 -76.90
CA PRO A 263 17.07 -43.88 -77.46
C PRO A 263 17.06 -42.75 -78.54
N VAL A 264 18.22 -42.08 -78.65
CA VAL A 264 19.02 -41.61 -79.83
C VAL A 264 18.36 -40.83 -80.99
N GLU A 265 18.81 -39.57 -81.23
CA GLU A 265 19.37 -39.08 -82.52
C GLU A 265 20.09 -37.70 -82.36
N ARG A 266 20.84 -37.32 -83.40
CA ARG A 266 22.06 -36.49 -83.54
C ARG A 266 21.94 -34.94 -83.52
N ALA A 267 23.15 -34.37 -83.32
CA ALA A 267 23.78 -33.21 -83.98
C ALA A 267 23.73 -31.82 -83.30
N GLU A 268 24.95 -31.41 -82.87
CA GLU A 268 25.65 -30.12 -83.02
C GLU A 268 24.84 -28.81 -83.11
N VAL A 269 25.20 -27.78 -82.32
CA VAL A 269 26.08 -26.66 -82.75
C VAL A 269 26.60 -25.90 -81.51
N SER A 270 27.86 -25.50 -81.61
CA SER A 270 28.72 -24.69 -80.74
C SER A 270 28.23 -23.28 -80.35
N ALA A 271 28.98 -22.71 -79.39
CA ALA A 271 29.41 -21.30 -79.23
C ALA A 271 28.50 -20.39 -78.38
N VAL A 272 28.96 -19.43 -77.57
CA VAL A 272 30.28 -18.90 -77.14
C VAL A 272 29.97 -17.85 -76.05
N ASN A 273 30.89 -17.66 -75.09
CA ASN A 273 31.06 -16.49 -74.19
C ASN A 273 29.92 -16.07 -73.25
N ALA A 274 30.13 -15.23 -72.23
CA ALA A 274 31.22 -14.90 -71.32
C ALA A 274 30.67 -13.73 -70.46
N ALA A 275 31.10 -13.67 -69.21
CA ALA A 275 31.28 -12.43 -68.42
C ALA A 275 30.07 -11.53 -68.07
N SER A 276 29.83 -11.51 -66.75
CA SER A 276 29.86 -10.30 -65.89
C SER A 276 28.69 -9.31 -65.87
N ALA A 277 27.96 -9.40 -64.74
CA ALA A 277 27.88 -8.37 -63.70
C ALA A 277 26.96 -7.13 -63.85
N THR A 278 26.23 -6.91 -62.75
CA THR A 278 25.93 -5.64 -62.05
C THR A 278 24.55 -4.98 -62.24
N SER A 279 23.75 -5.09 -61.17
CA SER A 279 23.08 -3.99 -60.44
C SER A 279 21.70 -3.43 -60.85
N VAL A 280 21.01 -3.01 -59.77
CA VAL A 280 20.18 -1.80 -59.62
C VAL A 280 18.65 -1.91 -59.78
N LEU A 281 18.00 -1.70 -58.61
CA LEU A 281 16.85 -0.85 -58.27
C LEU A 281 15.44 -1.05 -58.88
N THR A 282 14.49 -1.09 -57.93
CA THR A 282 13.15 -0.44 -57.89
C THR A 282 12.25 -0.45 -59.12
N ALA A 283 11.01 -0.89 -58.92
CA ALA A 283 9.83 -0.03 -58.68
C ALA A 283 8.57 -0.80 -59.08
N SER A 284 7.51 -0.71 -58.27
CA SER A 284 6.17 -0.59 -58.83
C SER A 284 5.21 0.03 -57.83
N ASN A 285 4.62 1.13 -58.27
CA ASN A 285 3.60 1.93 -57.62
C ASN A 285 2.20 1.43 -58.00
N ALA A 286 1.23 1.88 -57.18
CA ALA A 286 -0.12 2.32 -57.55
C ALA A 286 -1.23 1.26 -57.72
N VAL A 287 -2.50 1.46 -57.36
CA VAL A 287 -3.29 2.50 -56.63
C VAL A 287 -4.75 1.97 -56.58
N VAL A 288 -5.61 2.63 -55.77
CA VAL A 288 -7.10 2.65 -55.72
C VAL A 288 -7.70 1.73 -54.65
N ALA A 289 -8.60 2.14 -53.75
CA ALA A 289 -9.06 3.42 -53.18
C ALA A 289 -10.10 3.07 -52.09
N ALA A 290 -10.28 3.99 -51.13
CA ALA A 290 -11.57 4.45 -50.58
C ALA A 290 -11.54 4.64 -49.06
N GLN A 291 -11.26 5.87 -48.61
CA GLN A 291 -11.82 6.41 -47.37
C GLN A 291 -12.12 7.90 -47.55
N ASN A 292 -13.38 8.25 -47.25
CA ASN A 292 -13.87 9.61 -47.10
C ASN A 292 -13.82 10.02 -45.60
N PRO A 293 -14.00 11.31 -45.28
CA PRO A 293 -13.32 12.01 -44.19
C PRO A 293 -14.15 12.17 -42.92
N ILE A 294 -13.53 12.65 -41.84
CA ILE A 294 -13.88 13.88 -41.09
C ILE A 294 -12.78 14.13 -40.03
N LYS A 295 -12.12 15.29 -40.13
CA LYS A 295 -11.33 15.92 -39.06
C LYS A 295 -12.30 16.58 -38.06
N GLN A 296 -12.10 16.38 -36.75
CA GLN A 296 -12.09 17.46 -35.76
C GLN A 296 -11.62 16.99 -34.36
N THR A 297 -10.61 17.74 -33.85
CA THR A 297 -10.30 18.13 -32.46
C THR A 297 -9.97 17.08 -31.37
N MET A 298 -8.67 16.80 -31.20
CA MET A 298 -8.04 16.31 -29.96
C MET A 298 -6.84 17.19 -29.50
N GLY A 299 -6.83 18.47 -29.87
CA GLY A 299 -5.72 19.40 -29.56
C GLY A 299 -5.95 20.32 -28.35
N ASP A 300 -7.19 20.65 -28.02
CA ASP A 300 -7.48 21.81 -27.13
C ASP A 300 -7.56 21.46 -25.63
N SER A 301 -7.73 20.19 -25.27
CA SER A 301 -7.96 19.82 -23.86
C SER A 301 -6.67 19.93 -23.02
N VAL A 302 -5.55 19.42 -23.53
CA VAL A 302 -4.26 19.34 -22.82
C VAL A 302 -3.70 20.73 -22.43
N ASP A 303 -3.94 21.75 -23.26
CA ASP A 303 -3.48 23.11 -23.00
C ASP A 303 -4.35 23.82 -21.93
N VAL A 304 -5.67 23.63 -21.98
CA VAL A 304 -6.60 24.22 -21.00
C VAL A 304 -6.35 23.69 -19.58
N GLN A 305 -6.03 22.41 -19.42
CA GLN A 305 -5.74 21.86 -18.08
C GLN A 305 -4.38 22.32 -17.54
N GLN A 306 -3.40 22.54 -18.42
CA GLN A 306 -2.12 23.11 -18.04
C GLN A 306 -2.29 24.56 -17.57
N GLN A 307 -3.03 25.38 -18.32
CA GLN A 307 -3.36 26.76 -17.95
C GLN A 307 -4.12 26.83 -16.62
N LEU A 308 -5.05 25.90 -16.38
CA LEU A 308 -5.78 25.82 -15.11
C LEU A 308 -4.85 25.51 -13.92
N MET A 309 -3.95 24.55 -14.09
CA MET A 309 -2.97 24.18 -13.07
C MET A 309 -2.04 25.34 -12.74
N ASP A 310 -1.52 26.03 -13.76
CA ASP A 310 -0.63 27.18 -13.58
C ASP A 310 -1.34 28.33 -12.86
N LYS A 311 -2.62 28.58 -13.20
CA LYS A 311 -3.45 29.57 -12.49
C LYS A 311 -3.62 29.21 -11.01
N ARG A 312 -3.80 27.93 -10.67
CA ARG A 312 -3.93 27.49 -9.27
C ARG A 312 -2.62 27.55 -8.50
N LEU A 313 -1.47 27.25 -9.13
CA LEU A 313 -0.15 27.43 -8.52
C LEU A 313 0.10 28.89 -8.15
N VAL A 314 -0.24 29.83 -9.06
CA VAL A 314 -0.14 31.27 -8.80
C VAL A 314 -1.07 31.70 -7.67
N ALA A 315 -2.34 31.26 -7.67
CA ALA A 315 -3.29 31.57 -6.61
C ALA A 315 -2.81 31.06 -5.24
N THR A 316 -2.16 29.90 -5.20
CA THR A 316 -1.60 29.33 -3.98
C THR A 316 -0.41 30.11 -3.47
N ASN A 317 0.49 30.55 -4.37
CA ASN A 317 1.59 31.43 -3.99
C ASN A 317 1.10 32.77 -3.43
N HIS A 318 0.02 33.33 -4.00
CA HIS A 318 -0.61 34.53 -3.46
C HIS A 318 -1.21 34.28 -2.08
N LEU A 319 -1.92 33.17 -1.86
CA LEU A 319 -2.46 32.80 -0.55
C LEU A 319 -1.35 32.64 0.49
N LEU A 320 -0.25 31.97 0.14
CA LEU A 320 0.89 31.73 1.03
C LEU A 320 1.70 33.01 1.33
N SER A 321 1.70 34.00 0.44
CA SER A 321 2.44 35.25 0.63
C SER A 321 1.63 36.38 1.26
N SER A 322 0.30 36.39 1.08
CA SER A 322 -0.61 37.42 1.58
C SER A 322 -1.50 36.96 2.75
N GLY A 323 -1.57 35.65 3.02
CA GLY A 323 -2.37 35.08 4.08
C GLY A 323 -1.79 35.32 5.48
N SER A 324 -2.67 35.46 6.47
CA SER A 324 -2.26 35.47 7.88
C SER A 324 -1.71 34.08 8.28
N PRO A 325 -0.69 33.98 9.16
CA PRO A 325 -0.21 32.70 9.70
C PRO A 325 -1.28 31.86 10.41
N GLU A 326 -2.44 32.46 10.70
CA GLU A 326 -3.59 31.81 11.34
C GLU A 326 -4.61 31.25 10.34
N THR A 327 -4.36 31.36 9.02
CA THR A 327 -5.29 30.89 7.99
C THR A 327 -5.39 29.37 7.99
N ILE A 328 -6.58 28.84 8.21
CA ILE A 328 -6.85 27.41 8.22
C ILE A 328 -7.26 26.97 6.83
N THR A 329 -6.60 25.96 6.28
CA THR A 329 -6.92 25.33 4.99
C THR A 329 -7.27 23.85 5.20
N LEU A 330 -8.00 23.24 4.27
CA LEU A 330 -8.27 21.80 4.32
C LEU A 330 -7.35 21.07 3.35
N GLN A 331 -6.48 20.19 3.83
CA GLN A 331 -5.71 19.33 2.93
C GLN A 331 -6.59 18.16 2.48
N ILE A 332 -6.91 18.11 1.18
CA ILE A 332 -7.87 17.14 0.63
C ILE A 332 -7.21 15.94 -0.05
N MET A 333 -5.99 16.10 -0.57
CA MET A 333 -5.19 15.00 -1.11
C MET A 333 -3.73 15.39 -1.28
N SER A 334 -2.88 14.38 -1.47
CA SER A 334 -1.48 14.55 -1.85
C SER A 334 -1.10 13.50 -2.88
N SER A 335 -0.36 13.89 -3.91
CA SER A 335 0.05 13.01 -5.00
C SER A 335 1.55 13.17 -5.30
N ILE A 336 2.20 12.04 -5.62
CA ILE A 336 3.64 11.97 -5.96
C ILE A 336 3.88 11.87 -7.47
N ASP A 337 2.82 11.73 -8.25
CA ASP A 337 2.88 11.46 -9.69
C ASP A 337 2.54 12.72 -10.48
N ASP A 338 3.58 13.46 -10.91
CA ASP A 338 3.42 14.75 -11.61
C ASP A 338 2.61 14.61 -12.91
N ALA A 339 2.66 13.44 -13.56
CA ALA A 339 1.95 13.17 -14.80
C ALA A 339 0.44 13.03 -14.59
N LYS A 340 -0.01 12.67 -13.37
CA LYS A 340 -1.43 12.49 -13.03
C LYS A 340 -2.09 13.72 -12.43
N LEU A 341 -1.32 14.73 -12.02
CA LEU A 341 -1.86 15.93 -11.35
C LEU A 341 -2.92 16.67 -12.17
N LYS A 342 -2.75 16.73 -13.50
CA LYS A 342 -3.73 17.36 -14.40
C LYS A 342 -5.08 16.66 -14.35
N TYR A 343 -5.05 15.34 -14.33
CA TYR A 343 -6.24 14.51 -14.26
C TYR A 343 -6.91 14.64 -12.89
N GLU A 344 -6.13 14.61 -11.81
CA GLU A 344 -6.64 14.77 -10.44
C GLU A 344 -7.27 16.15 -10.22
N LEU A 345 -6.64 17.23 -10.71
CA LEU A 345 -7.21 18.58 -10.66
C LEU A 345 -8.52 18.68 -11.46
N ALA A 346 -8.58 18.05 -12.63
CA ALA A 346 -9.79 18.03 -13.46
C ALA A 346 -10.93 17.22 -12.83
N GLN A 347 -10.63 16.18 -12.04
CA GLN A 347 -11.65 15.44 -11.28
C GLN A 347 -12.15 16.25 -10.09
N LEU A 348 -11.25 16.95 -9.39
CA LEU A 348 -11.62 17.81 -8.27
C LEU A 348 -12.47 19.00 -8.72
N SER A 349 -12.17 19.61 -9.87
CA SER A 349 -12.94 20.74 -10.41
C SER A 349 -14.38 20.39 -10.81
N GLN A 350 -14.69 19.10 -11.01
CA GLN A 350 -16.05 18.64 -11.27
C GLN A 350 -16.89 18.51 -9.98
N GLN A 351 -16.24 18.42 -8.82
CA GLN A 351 -16.89 18.13 -7.54
C GLN A 351 -16.81 19.30 -6.55
N LEU A 352 -15.86 20.21 -6.75
CA LEU A 352 -15.61 21.37 -5.91
C LEU A 352 -15.42 22.62 -6.78
N GLU A 353 -15.71 23.78 -6.18
CA GLU A 353 -15.42 25.07 -6.80
C GLU A 353 -13.92 25.23 -7.03
N ILE A 354 -13.52 25.28 -8.29
CA ILE A 354 -12.11 25.35 -8.70
C ILE A 354 -11.36 26.55 -8.13
N ASP A 355 -12.06 27.65 -7.87
CA ASP A 355 -11.44 28.84 -7.31
C ASP A 355 -11.00 28.70 -5.86
N ASN A 356 -11.60 27.74 -5.15
CA ASN A 356 -11.28 27.40 -3.77
C ASN A 356 -10.28 26.23 -3.66
N ILE A 357 -9.75 25.75 -4.79
CA ILE A 357 -8.72 24.71 -4.81
C ILE A 357 -7.35 25.37 -4.97
N TYR A 358 -6.45 25.02 -4.07
CA TYR A 358 -5.06 25.46 -4.07
C TYR A 358 -4.14 24.26 -4.24
N LEU A 359 -3.02 24.47 -4.93
CA LEU A 359 -2.03 23.45 -5.24
C LEU A 359 -0.64 24.02 -4.98
N TYR A 360 0.18 23.31 -4.21
CA TYR A 360 1.60 23.62 -4.09
C TYR A 360 2.44 22.34 -4.09
N ARG A 361 3.72 22.50 -4.42
CA ARG A 361 4.69 21.41 -4.50
C ARG A 361 5.68 21.53 -3.35
N LYS A 362 5.95 20.44 -2.65
CA LYS A 362 6.94 20.35 -1.58
C LYS A 362 7.88 19.18 -1.83
N LYS A 363 9.19 19.41 -1.66
CA LYS A 363 10.19 18.33 -1.69
C LYS A 363 10.31 17.74 -0.29
N GLN A 364 10.05 16.45 -0.13
CA GLN A 364 10.16 15.74 1.13
C GLN A 364 10.91 14.42 0.90
N ASN A 365 12.02 14.22 1.61
CA ASN A 365 12.89 13.03 1.49
C ASN A 365 13.32 12.71 0.04
N GLY A 366 13.58 13.75 -0.77
CA GLY A 366 14.00 13.59 -2.17
C GLY A 366 12.86 13.39 -3.18
N VAL A 367 11.61 13.23 -2.72
CA VAL A 367 10.42 13.07 -3.57
C VAL A 367 9.66 14.39 -3.68
N ASN A 368 9.20 14.74 -4.89
CA ASN A 368 8.34 15.90 -5.11
C ASN A 368 6.87 15.51 -4.83
N LEU A 369 6.28 16.12 -3.80
CA LEU A 369 4.89 15.90 -3.41
C LEU A 369 4.05 17.10 -3.83
N ALA A 370 2.98 16.86 -4.56
CA ALA A 370 1.94 17.84 -4.85
C ALA A 370 0.83 17.73 -3.79
N ILE A 371 0.46 18.85 -3.18
CA ILE A 371 -0.54 18.90 -2.11
C ILE A 371 -1.69 19.78 -2.59
N PHE A 372 -2.91 19.22 -2.53
CA PHE A 372 -4.14 19.93 -2.86
C PHE A 372 -4.81 20.38 -1.57
N LEU A 373 -5.08 21.68 -1.48
CA LEU A 373 -5.81 22.30 -0.40
C LEU A 373 -7.16 22.80 -0.90
N TYR A 374 -8.13 22.89 0.01
CA TYR A 374 -9.45 23.42 -0.25
C TYR A 374 -9.83 24.47 0.78
N GLY A 375 -10.23 25.64 0.28
CA GLY A 375 -10.66 26.78 1.07
C GLY A 375 -9.55 27.42 1.92
N ALA A 376 -9.82 28.64 2.35
CA ALA A 376 -9.00 29.40 3.29
C ALA A 376 -9.96 30.06 4.30
N TYR A 377 -9.85 29.67 5.56
CA TYR A 377 -10.80 30.01 6.61
C TYR A 377 -10.09 30.76 7.74
N ALA A 378 -10.74 31.80 8.27
CA ALA A 378 -10.19 32.59 9.37
C ALA A 378 -10.43 31.91 10.73
N GLN A 379 -11.51 31.13 10.86
CA GLN A 379 -11.89 30.47 12.11
C GLN A 379 -11.99 28.96 11.97
N ARG A 380 -11.59 28.24 13.02
CA ARG A 380 -11.65 26.77 13.06
C ARG A 380 -13.06 26.21 12.89
N GLY A 381 -14.07 26.92 13.38
CA GLY A 381 -15.48 26.53 13.23
C GLY A 381 -15.92 26.45 11.76
N GLU A 382 -15.52 27.44 10.96
CA GLU A 382 -15.82 27.50 9.51
C GLU A 382 -15.12 26.37 8.76
N ALA A 383 -13.85 26.12 9.06
CA ALA A 383 -13.09 25.02 8.46
C ALA A 383 -13.69 23.64 8.80
N LEU A 384 -14.20 23.45 10.02
CA LEU A 384 -14.88 22.21 10.41
C LEU A 384 -16.22 22.03 9.71
N ALA A 385 -17.00 23.11 9.56
CA ALA A 385 -18.24 23.09 8.79
C ALA A 385 -17.98 22.73 7.32
N ALA A 386 -16.95 23.32 6.71
CA ALA A 386 -16.52 23.00 5.35
C ALA A 386 -16.04 21.54 5.21
N LEU A 387 -15.30 21.02 6.18
CA LEU A 387 -14.90 19.61 6.21
C LEU A 387 -16.11 18.66 6.23
N GLN A 388 -17.15 19.03 6.98
CA GLN A 388 -18.40 18.26 7.05
C GLN A 388 -19.24 18.36 5.78
N SER A 389 -19.17 19.46 5.03
CA SER A 389 -19.90 19.65 3.77
C SER A 389 -19.21 19.05 2.54
N LEU A 390 -17.98 18.52 2.68
CA LEU A 390 -17.26 17.92 1.54
C LEU A 390 -18.02 16.72 0.93
N PRO A 391 -17.98 16.55 -0.41
CA PRO A 391 -18.51 15.37 -1.09
C PRO A 391 -17.90 14.06 -0.57
N SER A 392 -18.71 13.00 -0.54
CA SER A 392 -18.28 11.66 -0.07
C SER A 392 -17.01 11.12 -0.73
N PRO A 393 -16.78 11.28 -2.06
CA PRO A 393 -15.54 10.83 -2.69
C PRO A 393 -14.28 11.49 -2.11
N ILE A 394 -14.37 12.76 -1.70
CA ILE A 394 -13.25 13.54 -1.17
C ILE A 394 -13.03 13.20 0.31
N LYS A 395 -14.10 12.94 1.06
CA LYS A 395 -14.01 12.47 2.46
C LYS A 395 -13.25 11.14 2.58
N ASN A 396 -13.27 10.29 1.56
CA ASN A 396 -12.50 9.04 1.54
C ASN A 396 -10.98 9.27 1.60
N ASN A 397 -10.50 10.43 1.15
CA ASN A 397 -9.10 10.82 1.25
C ASN A 397 -8.70 11.31 2.64
N ARG A 398 -9.62 11.24 3.62
CA ARG A 398 -9.43 11.68 5.01
C ARG A 398 -8.88 13.10 5.10
N PRO A 399 -9.61 14.10 4.56
CA PRO A 399 -9.19 15.49 4.62
C PRO A 399 -9.02 15.95 6.07
N TYR A 400 -8.04 16.82 6.30
CA TYR A 400 -7.76 17.35 7.64
C TYR A 400 -7.43 18.83 7.60
N LEU A 401 -7.65 19.50 8.75
CA LEU A 401 -7.35 20.93 8.91
C LEU A 401 -5.85 21.14 8.99
N ARG A 402 -5.36 22.14 8.26
CA ARG A 402 -3.97 22.55 8.17
C ARG A 402 -3.88 24.05 8.46
N THR A 403 -3.03 24.42 9.40
CA THR A 403 -2.63 25.80 9.70
C THR A 403 -1.26 26.09 9.13
#